data_AF-A0A842T5V5-F1
#
_entry.id   AF-A0A842T5V5-F1
#
_cell.length_a   1.000
_cell.length_b   1.000
_cell.length_c   1.000
_cell.angle_alpha   90.00
_cell.angle_beta   90.00
_cell.angle_gamma   90.00
#
_symmetry.space_group_name_H-M   'P 1'
#
loop_
_entity.id
_entity.type
_entity.pdbx_description
1 polymer ?
#
loop_
_entity_poly.entity_id
_entity_poly.type
_entity_poly.pdbx_seq_one_letter_code
_entity_poly.pdbx_strand_id
1 'polypeptide(L)'
;MITPARIFRKIIGGKLSLSKGVDLLIAFIETNKNLNIRLSSLRYLRLLDVKPNSLYSLLENLLVSDDQEKIRSLAAEFIGSKFIERAMKPISWALKYEKNYFCYISLIKILSQRSETWIKVLLSSQMDSICSRKYVDAQNLYSNISFINSLDDEKESNWELYSISELAAILINYRTISYLIDKFYYVFFEWKRGLISKLDLSELGWNVSRAWNFIYAERLLDLKEIPELFNLKHLEMLDLSNNRLRSINGLHKLPKITHLYLRNNKLEGLESIRDIKKMNKLEYLDIRGNNIVDDINKKDFPNLNLILKNYLVFM
;
A
#
# COMPACT_ATOMS: atom_id res chain seq x y z
N MET A 1 26.39 24.38 -12.27
CA MET A 1 26.11 23.57 -11.06
C MET A 1 26.32 22.08 -11.35
N ILE A 2 26.95 21.35 -10.43
CA ILE A 2 27.05 19.87 -10.49
C ILE A 2 25.74 19.33 -9.94
N THR A 3 25.08 18.44 -10.69
CA THR A 3 23.81 17.81 -10.30
C THR A 3 23.91 16.29 -10.45
N PRO A 4 23.11 15.48 -9.73
CA PRO A 4 23.13 14.02 -9.87
C PRO A 4 22.95 13.57 -11.33
N ALA A 5 22.02 14.20 -12.04
CA ALA A 5 21.77 13.92 -13.46
C ALA A 5 22.96 14.25 -14.36
N ARG A 6 23.71 15.31 -14.05
CA ARG A 6 24.91 15.68 -14.80
C ARG A 6 26.07 14.73 -14.49
N ILE A 7 26.20 14.28 -13.24
CA ILE A 7 27.18 13.26 -12.85
C ILE A 7 26.91 11.97 -13.62
N PHE A 8 25.67 11.45 -13.54
CA PHE A 8 25.27 10.23 -14.25
C PHE A 8 25.53 10.31 -15.76
N ARG A 9 25.11 11.41 -16.42
CA ARG A 9 25.39 11.60 -17.86
C ARG A 9 26.88 11.63 -18.20
N LYS A 10 27.73 12.19 -17.33
CA LYS A 10 29.18 12.17 -17.53
C LYS A 10 29.77 10.77 -17.38
N ILE A 11 29.25 9.95 -16.47
CA ILE A 11 29.64 8.53 -16.31
C ILE A 11 29.32 7.78 -17.60
N ILE A 12 28.06 7.81 -18.05
CA ILE A 12 27.62 7.10 -19.26
C ILE A 12 28.35 7.59 -20.51
N GLY A 13 28.65 8.89 -20.60
CA GLY A 13 29.40 9.48 -21.71
C GLY A 13 30.92 9.31 -21.63
N GLY A 14 31.46 8.53 -20.69
CA GLY A 14 32.90 8.30 -20.54
C GLY A 14 33.73 9.52 -20.11
N LYS A 15 33.08 10.64 -19.76
CA LYS A 15 33.73 11.91 -19.36
C LYS A 15 34.07 11.97 -17.87
N LEU A 16 33.68 10.95 -17.11
CA LEU A 16 33.94 10.80 -15.68
C LEU A 16 34.08 9.30 -15.40
N SER A 17 35.13 8.89 -14.69
CA SER A 17 35.30 7.48 -14.36
C SER A 17 34.17 7.00 -13.45
N LEU A 18 33.78 5.72 -13.60
CA LEU A 18 32.68 5.12 -12.85
C LEU A 18 32.86 5.26 -11.33
N SER A 19 34.06 4.93 -10.81
CA SER A 19 34.37 5.06 -9.38
C SER A 19 34.20 6.51 -8.90
N LYS A 20 34.84 7.49 -9.55
CA LYS A 20 34.70 8.91 -9.15
C LYS A 20 33.26 9.40 -9.22
N GLY A 21 32.51 8.94 -10.22
CA GLY A 21 31.09 9.28 -10.37
C GLY A 21 30.22 8.69 -9.26
N VAL A 22 30.47 7.45 -8.86
CA VAL A 22 29.80 6.80 -7.72
C VAL A 22 30.12 7.54 -6.43
N ASP A 23 31.40 7.84 -6.17
CA ASP A 23 31.82 8.55 -4.95
C ASP A 23 31.16 9.94 -4.85
N LEU A 24 31.03 10.66 -5.97
CA LEU A 24 30.33 11.94 -6.01
C LEU A 24 28.83 11.80 -5.71
N LEU A 25 28.17 10.76 -6.22
CA LEU A 25 26.75 10.51 -5.94
C LEU A 25 26.53 10.10 -4.48
N ILE A 26 27.43 9.30 -3.91
CA ILE A 26 27.44 8.96 -2.48
C ILE A 26 27.59 10.23 -1.63
N ALA A 27 28.58 11.07 -1.94
CA ALA A 27 28.78 12.33 -1.23
C ALA A 27 27.56 13.24 -1.31
N PHE A 28 26.84 13.26 -2.43
CA PHE A 28 25.60 14.02 -2.58
C PHE A 28 24.50 13.52 -1.65
N ILE A 29 24.45 12.22 -1.33
CA ILE A 29 23.45 11.65 -0.43
C ILE A 29 23.77 11.97 1.03
N GLU A 30 25.05 11.93 1.40
CA GLU A 30 25.50 12.12 2.79
C GLU A 30 25.54 13.59 3.20
N THR A 31 25.93 14.49 2.29
CA THR A 31 26.20 15.89 2.63
C THR A 31 25.04 16.86 2.37
N ASN A 32 24.09 16.50 1.50
CA ASN A 32 22.96 17.39 1.19
C ASN A 32 21.76 17.10 2.08
N LYS A 33 21.17 18.16 2.65
CA LYS A 33 19.85 18.10 3.32
C LYS A 33 18.67 18.07 2.36
N ASN A 34 18.88 18.40 1.08
CA ASN A 34 17.79 18.45 0.09
C ASN A 34 17.35 17.04 -0.33
N LEU A 35 16.15 16.64 0.10
CA LEU A 35 15.56 15.33 -0.17
C LEU A 35 15.56 14.95 -1.66
N ASN A 36 15.25 15.87 -2.57
CA ASN A 36 15.19 15.58 -4.01
C ASN A 36 16.56 15.25 -4.59
N ILE A 37 17.61 15.94 -4.12
CA ILE A 37 18.99 15.66 -4.54
C ILE A 37 19.42 14.28 -4.05
N ARG A 38 19.14 13.94 -2.79
CA ARG A 38 19.46 12.63 -2.20
C ARG A 38 18.74 11.50 -2.94
N LEU A 39 17.42 11.64 -3.14
CA LEU A 39 16.60 10.67 -3.89
C LEU A 39 17.07 10.51 -5.33
N SER A 40 17.36 11.61 -6.02
CA SER A 40 17.85 11.55 -7.40
C SER A 40 19.21 10.85 -7.47
N SER A 41 20.09 11.08 -6.50
CA SER A 41 21.42 10.44 -6.44
C SER A 41 21.31 8.94 -6.23
N LEU A 42 20.47 8.50 -5.29
CA LEU A 42 20.18 7.08 -5.06
C LEU A 42 19.59 6.40 -6.31
N ARG A 43 18.65 7.06 -7.00
CA ARG A 43 18.07 6.54 -8.25
C ARG A 43 19.15 6.36 -9.33
N TYR A 44 20.03 7.33 -9.52
CA TYR A 44 21.12 7.20 -10.49
C TYR A 44 22.12 6.12 -10.10
N LEU A 45 22.50 6.01 -8.81
CA LEU A 45 23.34 4.92 -8.33
C LEU A 45 22.73 3.55 -8.62
N ARG A 46 21.40 3.40 -8.46
CA ARG A 46 20.69 2.14 -8.75
C ARG A 46 20.75 1.75 -10.22
N LEU A 47 20.70 2.73 -11.13
CA LEU A 47 20.83 2.51 -12.57
C LEU A 47 22.25 2.11 -12.98
N LEU A 48 23.27 2.48 -12.20
CA LEU A 48 24.64 2.06 -12.43
C LEU A 48 24.83 0.62 -11.98
N ASP A 49 25.50 -0.21 -12.78
CA ASP A 49 25.79 -1.59 -12.40
C ASP A 49 27.03 -1.70 -11.51
N VAL A 50 26.89 -1.20 -10.27
CA VAL A 50 27.98 -1.11 -9.30
C VAL A 50 27.60 -1.74 -7.97
N LYS A 51 28.57 -2.41 -7.33
CA LYS A 51 28.41 -3.06 -6.02
C LYS A 51 29.59 -2.81 -5.04
N PRO A 52 30.16 -1.58 -4.93
CA PRO A 52 31.25 -1.36 -4.00
C PRO A 52 30.77 -1.49 -2.54
N ASN A 53 31.67 -1.89 -1.64
CA ASN A 53 31.36 -2.02 -0.22
C ASN A 53 30.89 -0.70 0.41
N SER A 54 31.45 0.44 -0.03
CA SER A 54 31.02 1.77 0.41
C SER A 54 29.55 2.04 0.11
N LEU A 55 29.06 1.62 -1.07
CA LEU A 55 27.65 1.76 -1.44
C LEU A 55 26.77 0.88 -0.56
N TYR A 56 27.16 -0.36 -0.29
CA TYR A 56 26.39 -1.22 0.63
C TYR A 56 26.30 -0.60 2.02
N SER A 57 27.43 -0.15 2.59
CA SER A 57 27.46 0.49 3.91
C SER A 57 26.62 1.76 3.97
N LEU A 58 26.66 2.59 2.93
CA LEU A 58 25.76 3.74 2.81
C LEU A 58 24.30 3.28 2.86
N LEU A 59 23.90 2.33 2.01
CA LEU A 59 22.51 1.89 1.93
C LEU A 59 22.02 1.27 3.23
N GLU A 60 22.87 0.50 3.91
CA GLU A 60 22.56 -0.08 5.22
C GLU A 60 22.27 1.01 6.25
N ASN A 61 23.14 2.02 6.34
CA ASN A 61 22.92 3.17 7.22
C ASN A 61 21.64 3.91 6.87
N LEU A 62 21.41 4.20 5.58
CA LEU A 62 20.20 4.88 5.13
C LEU A 62 18.94 4.10 5.48
N LEU A 63 18.94 2.78 5.30
CA LEU A 63 17.79 1.93 5.63
C LEU A 63 17.47 1.96 7.13
N VAL A 64 18.49 1.93 7.98
CA VAL A 64 18.33 1.77 9.43
C VAL A 64 18.05 3.09 10.14
N SER A 65 18.68 4.20 9.72
CA SER A 65 18.72 5.42 10.54
C SER A 65 18.33 6.72 9.82
N ASP A 66 18.07 6.71 8.51
CA ASP A 66 17.69 7.94 7.83
C ASP A 66 16.34 8.48 8.35
N ASP A 67 16.23 9.78 8.53
CA ASP A 67 15.01 10.42 9.03
C ASP A 67 13.89 10.40 7.98
N GLN A 68 14.24 10.43 6.69
CA GLN A 68 13.30 10.51 5.58
C GLN A 68 12.83 9.12 5.14
N GLU A 69 11.53 8.83 5.30
CA GLU A 69 10.94 7.53 4.95
C GLU A 69 11.14 7.13 3.48
N LYS A 70 11.16 8.12 2.58
CA LYS A 70 11.39 7.90 1.14
C LYS A 70 12.82 7.44 0.85
N ILE A 71 13.78 7.91 1.65
CA ILE A 71 15.18 7.49 1.54
C ILE A 71 15.32 6.07 2.07
N ARG A 72 14.77 5.77 3.25
CA ARG A 72 14.76 4.39 3.81
C ARG A 72 14.13 3.40 2.84
N SER A 73 12.98 3.74 2.26
CA SER A 73 12.27 2.90 1.29
C SER A 73 13.09 2.66 0.02
N LEU A 74 13.75 3.69 -0.53
CA LEU A 74 14.59 3.53 -1.71
C LEU A 74 15.88 2.75 -1.40
N ALA A 75 16.45 2.92 -0.20
CA ALA A 75 17.59 2.14 0.26
C ALA A 75 17.24 0.65 0.41
N ALA A 76 16.07 0.34 0.98
CA ALA A 76 15.50 -1.00 1.03
C ALA A 76 15.37 -1.63 -0.36
N GLU A 77 14.77 -0.92 -1.33
CA GLU A 77 14.65 -1.37 -2.72
C GLU A 77 16.01 -1.64 -3.35
N PHE A 78 16.99 -0.79 -3.09
CA PHE A 78 18.32 -0.94 -3.64
C PHE A 78 19.05 -2.15 -3.02
N ILE A 79 19.07 -2.27 -1.69
CA ILE A 79 19.65 -3.42 -0.99
C ILE A 79 19.00 -4.71 -1.46
N GLY A 80 17.67 -4.77 -1.42
CA GLY A 80 16.95 -5.99 -1.79
C GLY A 80 17.08 -6.34 -3.28
N SER A 81 17.41 -5.40 -4.16
CA SER A 81 17.65 -5.67 -5.59
C SER A 81 19.08 -6.07 -5.93
N LYS A 82 20.11 -5.50 -5.26
CA LYS A 82 21.52 -5.72 -5.64
C LYS A 82 22.37 -6.46 -4.60
N PHE A 83 21.95 -6.49 -3.34
CA PHE A 83 22.74 -6.94 -2.19
C PHE A 83 21.95 -7.89 -1.27
N ILE A 84 20.97 -8.62 -1.80
CA ILE A 84 20.06 -9.46 -1.01
C ILE A 84 20.80 -10.50 -0.15
N GLU A 85 21.92 -11.04 -0.63
CA GLU A 85 22.79 -11.98 0.09
C GLU A 85 23.36 -11.42 1.41
N ARG A 86 23.49 -10.09 1.50
CA ARG A 86 23.99 -9.39 2.70
C ARG A 86 22.85 -8.73 3.49
N ALA A 87 21.65 -8.69 2.91
CA ALA A 87 20.56 -7.86 3.37
C ALA A 87 19.80 -8.39 4.59
N MET A 88 20.03 -9.65 4.99
CA MET A 88 19.25 -10.32 6.04
C MET A 88 19.16 -9.47 7.32
N LYS A 89 20.30 -9.03 7.86
CA LYS A 89 20.34 -8.25 9.11
C LYS A 89 19.66 -6.87 9.00
N PRO A 90 20.04 -6.00 8.05
CA PRO A 90 19.44 -4.67 7.97
C PRO A 90 17.96 -4.69 7.59
N ILE A 91 17.52 -5.61 6.71
CA ILE A 91 16.10 -5.77 6.39
C ILE A 91 15.31 -6.29 7.59
N SER A 92 15.83 -7.27 8.34
CA SER A 92 15.18 -7.78 9.55
C SER A 92 15.00 -6.68 10.60
N TRP A 93 16.02 -5.84 10.78
CA TRP A 93 15.94 -4.68 11.67
C TRP A 93 14.88 -3.69 11.17
N ALA A 94 14.90 -3.33 9.89
CA ALA A 94 13.96 -2.39 9.30
C ALA A 94 12.52 -2.89 9.43
N LEU A 95 12.22 -4.14 9.10
CA LEU A 95 10.85 -4.67 9.22
C LEU A 95 10.33 -4.68 10.66
N LYS A 96 11.21 -4.90 11.64
CA LYS A 96 10.83 -4.91 13.06
C LYS A 96 10.49 -3.51 13.60
N TYR A 97 11.19 -2.48 13.13
CA TYR A 97 11.13 -1.14 13.73
C TYR A 97 10.53 -0.06 12.81
N GLU A 98 10.29 -0.33 11.53
CA GLU A 98 9.75 0.63 10.58
C GLU A 98 8.29 0.98 10.91
N LYS A 99 8.08 2.23 11.30
CA LYS A 99 6.76 2.77 11.63
C LYS A 99 5.99 3.23 10.40
N ASN A 100 6.69 3.61 9.33
CA ASN A 100 6.06 4.13 8.13
C ASN A 100 5.42 3.00 7.29
N TYR A 101 4.13 3.15 7.01
CA TYR A 101 3.36 2.21 6.19
C TYR A 101 4.01 1.93 4.84
N PHE A 102 4.37 2.98 4.09
CA PHE A 102 4.87 2.85 2.72
C PHE A 102 6.22 2.12 2.68
N CYS A 103 7.13 2.46 3.59
CA CYS A 103 8.43 1.79 3.67
C CYS A 103 8.27 0.29 4.00
N TYR A 104 7.42 -0.04 4.97
CA TYR A 104 7.12 -1.43 5.32
C TYR A 104 6.54 -2.22 4.13
N ILE A 105 5.54 -1.66 3.43
CA ILE A 105 4.94 -2.31 2.27
C ILE A 105 5.96 -2.51 1.14
N SER A 106 6.83 -1.53 0.88
CA SER A 106 7.89 -1.66 -0.11
C SER A 106 8.85 -2.81 0.24
N LEU A 107 9.28 -2.90 1.50
CA LEU A 107 10.13 -3.99 1.99
C LEU A 107 9.48 -5.36 1.75
N ILE A 108 8.24 -5.55 2.19
CA ILE A 108 7.54 -6.83 2.03
C ILE A 108 7.34 -7.18 0.55
N LYS A 109 7.05 -6.21 -0.33
CA LYS A 109 6.93 -6.44 -1.77
C LYS A 109 8.24 -6.92 -2.40
N ILE A 110 9.37 -6.33 -2.02
CA ILE A 110 10.68 -6.77 -2.51
C ILE A 110 10.94 -8.20 -2.07
N LEU A 111 10.68 -8.52 -0.81
CA LEU A 111 10.86 -9.86 -0.26
C LEU A 111 9.89 -10.88 -0.86
N SER A 112 8.70 -10.47 -1.28
CA SER A 112 7.72 -11.37 -1.90
C SER A 112 8.16 -11.96 -3.24
N GLN A 113 9.16 -11.36 -3.89
CA GLN A 113 9.68 -11.74 -5.21
C GLN A 113 10.95 -12.59 -5.12
N ARG A 114 11.19 -13.18 -3.95
CA ARG A 114 12.45 -13.80 -3.56
C ARG A 114 12.24 -15.23 -3.08
N SER A 115 13.32 -16.00 -3.03
CA SER A 115 13.29 -17.45 -2.73
C SER A 115 14.23 -17.85 -1.60
N GLU A 116 14.92 -16.90 -0.99
CA GLU A 116 15.90 -17.11 0.05
C GLU A 116 15.23 -17.61 1.34
N THR A 117 15.76 -18.69 1.93
CA THR A 117 15.15 -19.35 3.10
C THR A 117 15.01 -18.41 4.30
N TRP A 118 15.98 -17.53 4.54
CA TRP A 118 15.93 -16.58 5.65
C TRP A 118 14.75 -15.61 5.53
N ILE A 119 14.29 -15.32 4.32
CA ILE A 119 13.13 -14.43 4.09
C ILE A 119 11.88 -15.11 4.62
N LYS A 120 11.69 -16.40 4.33
CA LYS A 120 10.56 -17.17 4.86
C LYS A 120 10.57 -17.15 6.39
N VAL A 121 11.71 -17.47 7.00
CA VAL A 121 11.88 -17.42 8.47
C VAL A 121 11.55 -16.04 9.02
N LEU A 122 12.00 -14.98 8.36
CA LEU A 122 11.71 -13.61 8.78
C LEU A 122 10.23 -13.27 8.69
N LEU A 123 9.56 -13.60 7.58
CA LEU A 123 8.13 -13.32 7.41
C LEU A 123 7.28 -14.15 8.39
N SER A 124 7.65 -15.42 8.63
CA SER A 124 7.03 -16.26 9.67
C SER A 124 7.16 -15.63 11.05
N SER A 125 8.34 -15.08 11.40
CA SER A 125 8.52 -14.39 12.68
C SER A 125 7.65 -13.13 12.80
N GLN A 126 7.37 -12.45 11.68
CA GLN A 126 6.43 -11.32 11.68
C GLN A 126 4.99 -11.80 11.94
N MET A 127 4.61 -12.94 11.37
CA MET A 127 3.32 -13.58 11.64
C MET A 127 3.17 -13.96 13.11
N ASP A 128 4.17 -14.60 13.72
CA ASP A 128 4.18 -14.90 15.16
C ASP A 128 3.98 -13.63 16.01
N SER A 129 4.67 -12.55 15.64
CA SER A 129 4.53 -11.26 16.32
C SER A 129 3.16 -10.62 16.12
N ILE A 130 2.45 -10.93 15.04
CA ILE A 130 1.10 -10.42 14.79
C ILE A 130 0.07 -11.27 15.53
N CYS A 131 0.13 -12.60 15.44
CA CYS A 131 -0.82 -13.50 16.10
C CYS A 131 -0.76 -13.40 17.63
N SER A 132 0.37 -13.00 18.20
CA SER A 132 0.49 -12.73 19.65
C SER A 132 -0.13 -11.39 20.10
N ARG A 133 -0.58 -10.52 19.18
CA ARG A 133 -1.21 -9.25 19.54
C ARG A 133 -2.68 -9.43 19.87
N LYS A 134 -3.15 -8.66 20.85
CA LYS A 134 -4.57 -8.59 21.20
C LYS A 134 -5.38 -7.76 20.19
N TYR A 135 -4.77 -6.76 19.57
CA TYR A 135 -5.45 -5.80 18.69
C TYR A 135 -4.69 -5.58 17.38
N VAL A 136 -5.43 -5.23 16.33
CA VAL A 136 -4.92 -4.91 14.99
C VAL A 136 -4.30 -3.50 14.94
N ASP A 137 -4.83 -2.61 15.76
CA ASP A 137 -4.48 -1.20 15.84
C ASP A 137 -3.89 -0.82 17.21
N ALA A 138 -3.20 0.32 17.25
CA ALA A 138 -2.57 0.83 18.47
C ALA A 138 -3.56 1.45 19.47
N GLN A 139 -4.80 1.72 19.05
CA GLN A 139 -5.83 2.35 19.86
C GLN A 139 -6.74 1.30 20.53
N ASN A 140 -6.46 0.02 20.33
CA ASN A 140 -7.19 -1.14 20.87
C ASN A 140 -8.66 -1.20 20.46
N LEU A 141 -9.00 -0.68 19.27
CA LEU A 141 -10.37 -0.61 18.76
C LEU A 141 -10.81 -1.93 18.11
N TYR A 142 -9.89 -2.61 17.43
CA TYR A 142 -10.16 -3.81 16.65
C TYR A 142 -9.42 -5.01 17.22
N SER A 143 -10.16 -5.96 17.79
CA SER A 143 -9.61 -7.23 18.27
C SER A 143 -8.97 -8.02 17.13
N ASN A 144 -7.82 -8.63 17.43
CA ASN A 144 -7.09 -9.46 16.49
C ASN A 144 -7.67 -10.88 16.33
N ILE A 145 -8.65 -11.27 17.15
CA ILE A 145 -9.25 -12.61 17.14
C ILE A 145 -9.84 -12.94 15.76
N SER A 146 -10.50 -11.97 15.12
CA SER A 146 -11.09 -12.18 13.79
C SER A 146 -10.04 -12.47 12.70
N PHE A 147 -8.84 -11.89 12.83
CA PHE A 147 -7.72 -12.17 11.93
C PHE A 147 -7.20 -13.59 12.15
N ILE A 148 -6.92 -13.93 13.40
CA ILE A 148 -6.42 -15.25 13.85
C ILE A 148 -7.37 -16.35 13.36
N ASN A 149 -8.66 -16.27 13.70
CA ASN A 149 -9.68 -17.24 13.29
C ASN A 149 -9.92 -17.30 11.78
N SER A 150 -9.44 -16.32 11.02
CA SER A 150 -9.57 -16.35 9.56
C SER A 150 -8.46 -17.13 8.89
N LEU A 151 -7.34 -17.36 9.58
CA LEU A 151 -6.23 -18.15 9.08
C LEU A 151 -6.67 -19.61 8.92
N ASP A 152 -6.03 -20.33 8.02
CA ASP A 152 -6.35 -21.73 7.76
C ASP A 152 -6.02 -22.58 9.01
N ASP A 153 -7.03 -23.22 9.62
CA ASP A 153 -6.92 -23.94 10.90
C ASP A 153 -5.78 -24.99 10.88
N GLU A 154 -5.53 -25.62 9.73
CA GLU A 154 -4.45 -26.62 9.57
C GLU A 154 -3.04 -26.00 9.53
N LYS A 155 -2.92 -24.70 9.23
CA LYS A 155 -1.64 -24.04 8.94
C LYS A 155 -1.21 -23.00 9.98
N GLU A 156 -2.09 -22.59 10.89
CA GLU A 156 -1.81 -21.49 11.82
C GLU A 156 -0.57 -21.74 12.70
N SER A 157 -0.26 -23.00 13.00
CA SER A 157 0.92 -23.40 13.77
C SER A 157 2.14 -23.75 12.90
N ASN A 158 2.00 -23.75 11.57
CA ASN A 158 3.05 -24.18 10.65
C ASN A 158 3.18 -23.26 9.43
N TRP A 159 3.86 -22.12 9.62
CA TRP A 159 4.19 -21.19 8.55
C TRP A 159 5.02 -21.81 7.41
N GLU A 160 5.62 -22.98 7.60
CA GLU A 160 6.32 -23.68 6.53
C GLU A 160 5.40 -24.11 5.39
N LEU A 161 4.09 -24.20 5.62
CA LEU A 161 3.11 -24.54 4.59
C LEU A 161 2.72 -23.34 3.70
N TYR A 162 3.08 -22.12 4.09
CA TYR A 162 2.85 -20.92 3.30
C TYR A 162 4.08 -20.59 2.45
N SER A 163 3.84 -20.20 1.20
CA SER A 163 4.86 -19.58 0.36
C SER A 163 5.23 -18.18 0.89
N ILE A 164 6.44 -17.70 0.52
CA ILE A 164 6.87 -16.33 0.81
C ILE A 164 5.85 -15.30 0.29
N SER A 165 5.26 -15.53 -0.89
CA SER A 165 4.24 -14.67 -1.47
C SER A 165 2.94 -14.63 -0.68
N GLU A 166 2.50 -15.77 -0.11
CA GLU A 166 1.29 -15.82 0.71
C GLU A 166 1.50 -15.09 2.04
N LEU A 167 2.62 -15.37 2.73
CA LEU A 167 2.98 -14.66 3.96
C LEU A 167 3.07 -13.14 3.72
N ALA A 168 3.74 -12.73 2.64
CA ALA A 168 3.84 -11.33 2.25
C ALA A 168 2.46 -10.71 1.99
N ALA A 169 1.55 -11.42 1.31
CA ALA A 169 0.21 -10.93 1.05
C ALA A 169 -0.59 -10.72 2.36
N ILE A 170 -0.50 -11.66 3.30
CA ILE A 170 -1.16 -11.56 4.61
C ILE A 170 -0.60 -10.37 5.40
N LEU A 171 0.72 -10.24 5.50
CA LEU A 171 1.39 -9.10 6.18
C LEU A 171 1.00 -7.75 5.56
N ILE A 172 0.93 -7.68 4.23
CA ILE A 172 0.49 -6.48 3.51
C ILE A 172 -0.96 -6.13 3.86
N ASN A 173 -1.87 -7.11 3.91
CA ASN A 173 -3.28 -6.89 4.26
C ASN A 173 -3.40 -6.41 5.70
N TYR A 174 -2.74 -7.09 6.64
CA TYR A 174 -2.68 -6.71 8.06
C TYR A 174 -2.21 -5.27 8.26
N ARG A 175 -1.07 -4.93 7.64
CA ARG A 175 -0.51 -3.59 7.78
C ARG A 175 -1.37 -2.52 7.12
N THR A 176 -2.05 -2.85 6.02
CA THR A 176 -2.97 -1.94 5.33
C THR A 176 -4.20 -1.63 6.18
N ILE A 177 -4.82 -2.64 6.79
CA ILE A 177 -5.94 -2.39 7.71
C ILE A 177 -5.51 -1.57 8.93
N SER A 178 -4.39 -1.93 9.56
CA SER A 178 -3.84 -1.16 10.67
C SER A 178 -3.61 0.32 10.31
N TYR A 179 -3.11 0.59 9.10
CA TYR A 179 -2.95 1.94 8.56
C TYR A 179 -4.29 2.66 8.30
N LEU A 180 -5.28 1.97 7.73
CA LEU A 180 -6.59 2.55 7.47
C LEU A 180 -7.33 2.89 8.77
N ILE A 181 -7.25 2.03 9.79
CA ILE A 181 -7.81 2.29 11.11
C ILE A 181 -7.16 3.52 11.73
N ASP A 182 -5.83 3.64 11.71
CA ASP A 182 -5.15 4.81 12.29
C ASP A 182 -5.50 6.12 11.57
N LYS A 183 -5.79 6.02 10.26
CA LYS A 183 -6.15 7.16 9.41
C LYS A 183 -7.61 7.58 9.55
N PHE A 184 -8.54 6.63 9.53
CA PHE A 184 -9.98 6.90 9.42
C PHE A 184 -10.78 6.59 10.69
N TYR A 185 -10.14 5.98 11.68
CA TYR A 185 -10.68 5.58 12.99
C TYR A 185 -11.78 4.51 12.93
N TYR A 186 -12.76 4.68 12.05
CA TYR A 186 -13.81 3.71 11.77
C TYR A 186 -13.63 3.08 10.40
N VAL A 187 -13.35 1.79 10.38
CA VAL A 187 -13.22 0.97 9.18
C VAL A 187 -13.92 -0.35 9.44
N PHE A 188 -14.86 -0.76 8.58
CA PHE A 188 -15.42 -2.09 8.65
C PHE A 188 -14.76 -2.98 7.60
N PHE A 189 -14.41 -4.20 7.96
CA PHE A 189 -13.71 -5.12 7.07
C PHE A 189 -13.95 -6.58 7.48
N GLU A 190 -13.74 -7.48 6.53
CA GLU A 190 -13.87 -8.92 6.73
C GLU A 190 -12.56 -9.62 6.34
N TRP A 191 -12.09 -10.50 7.23
CA TRP A 191 -10.97 -11.38 6.95
C TRP A 191 -11.45 -12.70 6.32
N LYS A 192 -10.66 -13.19 5.36
CA LYS A 192 -10.83 -14.52 4.75
C LYS A 192 -9.44 -15.06 4.43
N ARG A 193 -8.99 -16.10 5.13
CA ARG A 193 -7.65 -16.69 4.97
C ARG A 193 -6.52 -15.68 5.21
N GLY A 194 -6.64 -14.83 6.24
CA GLY A 194 -5.67 -13.77 6.55
C GLY A 194 -5.64 -12.60 5.56
N LEU A 195 -6.58 -12.55 4.61
CA LEU A 195 -6.66 -11.52 3.57
C LEU A 195 -7.99 -10.77 3.66
N ILE A 196 -8.04 -9.55 3.15
CA ILE A 196 -9.27 -8.74 3.19
C ILE A 196 -10.17 -9.08 2.00
N SER A 197 -11.36 -9.58 2.30
CA SER A 197 -12.41 -9.91 1.31
C SER A 197 -13.41 -8.77 1.16
N LYS A 198 -13.76 -8.08 2.24
CA LYS A 198 -14.69 -6.94 2.25
C LYS A 198 -14.08 -5.76 2.98
N LEU A 199 -14.33 -4.57 2.47
CA LEU A 199 -13.90 -3.31 3.07
C LEU A 199 -14.99 -2.26 2.88
N ASP A 200 -15.38 -1.63 3.97
CA ASP A 200 -16.34 -0.54 4.01
C ASP A 200 -15.65 0.68 4.63
N LEU A 201 -15.56 1.71 3.79
CA LEU A 201 -15.06 3.04 4.07
C LEU A 201 -16.15 4.09 3.75
N SER A 202 -17.42 3.69 3.89
CA SER A 202 -18.54 4.60 3.72
C SER A 202 -18.65 5.58 4.89
N GLU A 203 -19.21 6.75 4.61
CA GLU A 203 -19.63 7.71 5.65
C GLU A 203 -18.54 8.24 6.60
N LEU A 204 -17.27 8.23 6.18
CA LEU A 204 -16.11 8.69 6.98
C LEU A 204 -16.15 10.17 7.44
N GLY A 205 -17.26 10.88 7.25
CA GLY A 205 -17.52 12.21 7.79
C GLY A 205 -18.99 12.56 8.06
N TRP A 206 -19.95 11.61 7.96
CA TRP A 206 -21.40 11.92 8.07
C TRP A 206 -22.03 11.53 9.41
N ASN A 207 -21.51 10.51 10.10
CA ASN A 207 -22.11 9.99 11.34
C ASN A 207 -21.31 10.37 12.60
N VAL A 208 -21.17 11.67 12.86
CA VAL A 208 -20.89 12.15 14.22
C VAL A 208 -22.21 12.47 14.90
N SER A 209 -22.94 11.43 15.31
CA SER A 209 -24.05 11.61 16.25
C SER A 209 -23.49 11.99 17.62
N ARG A 210 -24.25 12.83 18.33
CA ARG A 210 -23.94 13.70 19.49
C ARG A 210 -23.37 13.03 20.76
N ALA A 211 -22.81 11.82 20.69
CA ALA A 211 -22.24 11.08 21.81
C ALA A 211 -20.75 10.70 21.63
N TRP A 212 -20.11 11.11 20.53
CA TRP A 212 -18.69 10.86 20.30
C TRP A 212 -17.81 11.90 21.01
N ASN A 213 -16.72 11.44 21.62
CA ASN A 213 -15.67 12.32 22.12
C ASN A 213 -15.21 13.23 20.97
N PHE A 214 -15.36 14.55 21.18
CA PHE A 214 -15.09 15.60 20.20
C PHE A 214 -13.68 15.49 19.56
N ILE A 215 -12.74 14.86 20.28
CA ILE A 215 -11.37 14.56 19.83
C ILE A 215 -11.33 13.71 18.54
N TYR A 216 -12.31 12.83 18.32
CA TYR A 216 -12.34 11.96 17.13
C TYR A 216 -12.98 12.64 15.92
N ALA A 217 -13.83 13.64 16.13
CA ALA A 217 -14.51 14.37 15.07
C ALA A 217 -13.53 15.17 14.19
N GLU A 218 -12.44 15.69 14.77
CA GLU A 218 -11.40 16.42 14.04
C GLU A 218 -10.54 15.51 13.13
N ARG A 219 -10.59 14.18 13.32
CA ARG A 219 -9.83 13.19 12.53
C ARG A 219 -10.64 12.54 11.42
N LEU A 220 -11.95 12.77 11.37
CA LEU A 220 -12.85 12.24 10.34
C LEU A 220 -12.68 13.06 9.05
N LEU A 221 -12.07 12.45 8.05
CA LEU A 221 -11.86 13.04 6.72
C LEU A 221 -12.76 12.33 5.71
N ASP A 222 -13.49 13.11 4.92
CA ASP A 222 -14.16 12.60 3.74
C ASP A 222 -13.13 12.15 2.68
N LEU A 223 -13.34 10.99 2.07
CA LEU A 223 -12.49 10.53 0.98
C LEU A 223 -12.74 11.36 -0.28
N LYS A 224 -11.74 12.15 -0.69
CA LYS A 224 -11.70 12.86 -1.98
C LYS A 224 -11.00 12.06 -3.07
N GLU A 225 -10.12 11.16 -2.67
CA GLU A 225 -9.34 10.27 -3.53
C GLU A 225 -9.32 8.86 -2.91
N ILE A 226 -9.08 7.85 -3.75
CA ILE A 226 -8.96 6.47 -3.29
C ILE A 226 -7.68 6.34 -2.46
N PRO A 227 -7.77 5.85 -1.21
CA PRO A 227 -6.59 5.66 -0.36
C PRO A 227 -5.79 4.44 -0.84
N GLU A 228 -4.77 4.03 -0.07
CA GLU A 228 -3.85 2.93 -0.41
C GLU A 228 -4.50 1.52 -0.34
N LEU A 229 -5.59 1.33 -1.08
CA LEU A 229 -6.36 0.09 -1.15
C LEU A 229 -5.78 -0.88 -2.16
N PHE A 230 -4.97 -0.41 -3.11
CA PHE A 230 -4.49 -1.22 -4.24
C PHE A 230 -3.61 -2.40 -3.83
N ASN A 231 -3.20 -2.47 -2.56
CA ASN A 231 -2.49 -3.60 -1.97
C ASN A 231 -3.42 -4.78 -1.60
N LEU A 232 -4.72 -4.54 -1.45
CA LEU A 232 -5.74 -5.53 -1.09
C LEU A 232 -6.20 -6.33 -2.32
N LYS A 233 -5.29 -7.10 -2.93
CA LYS A 233 -5.54 -7.84 -4.19
C LYS A 233 -6.66 -8.88 -4.12
N HIS A 234 -7.10 -9.20 -2.91
CA HIS A 234 -8.14 -10.18 -2.62
C HIS A 234 -9.51 -9.56 -2.34
N LEU A 235 -9.62 -8.23 -2.38
CA LEU A 235 -10.85 -7.53 -2.10
C LEU A 235 -11.92 -7.87 -3.14
N GLU A 236 -13.04 -8.40 -2.65
CA GLU A 236 -14.22 -8.82 -3.42
C GLU A 236 -15.33 -7.75 -3.33
N MET A 237 -15.51 -7.14 -2.16
CA MET A 237 -16.52 -6.09 -1.95
C MET A 237 -15.89 -4.82 -1.38
N LEU A 238 -16.20 -3.68 -1.99
CA LEU A 238 -15.71 -2.38 -1.57
C LEU A 238 -16.87 -1.38 -1.49
N ASP A 239 -17.10 -0.84 -0.30
CA ASP A 239 -18.01 0.28 -0.08
C ASP A 239 -17.24 1.59 0.15
N LEU A 240 -17.50 2.56 -0.73
CA LEU A 240 -16.96 3.92 -0.70
C LEU A 240 -18.08 4.96 -0.71
N SER A 241 -19.30 4.56 -0.34
CA SER A 241 -20.49 5.41 -0.37
C SER A 241 -20.38 6.60 0.59
N ASN A 242 -21.13 7.67 0.32
CA ASN A 242 -21.22 8.87 1.17
C ASN A 242 -19.86 9.56 1.41
N ASN A 243 -19.02 9.61 0.37
CA ASN A 243 -17.74 10.31 0.37
C ASN A 243 -17.78 11.49 -0.62
N ARG A 244 -16.62 12.05 -0.99
CA ARG A 244 -16.49 13.15 -1.97
C ARG A 244 -15.60 12.78 -3.15
N LEU A 245 -15.58 11.50 -3.53
CA LEU A 245 -14.80 11.00 -4.66
C LEU A 245 -15.28 11.64 -5.96
N ARG A 246 -14.33 12.17 -6.75
CA ARG A 246 -14.59 12.70 -8.10
C ARG A 246 -14.19 11.75 -9.21
N SER A 247 -13.45 10.70 -8.88
CA SER A 247 -13.04 9.66 -9.81
C SER A 247 -12.72 8.37 -9.05
N ILE A 248 -12.87 7.24 -9.74
CA ILE A 248 -12.44 5.94 -9.26
C ILE A 248 -11.16 5.42 -9.93
N ASN A 249 -10.35 6.34 -10.47
CA ASN A 249 -9.09 6.02 -11.12
C ASN A 249 -8.18 5.17 -10.22
N GLY A 250 -7.76 4.02 -10.75
CA GLY A 250 -6.92 3.04 -10.09
C GLY A 250 -7.67 1.82 -9.55
N LEU A 251 -9.01 1.84 -9.39
CA LEU A 251 -9.74 0.67 -8.85
C LEU A 251 -9.61 -0.59 -9.71
N HIS A 252 -9.35 -0.47 -11.01
CA HIS A 252 -9.04 -1.61 -11.87
C HIS A 252 -7.83 -2.43 -11.40
N LYS A 253 -6.97 -1.87 -10.52
CA LYS A 253 -5.84 -2.59 -9.89
C LYS A 253 -6.28 -3.58 -8.82
N LEU A 254 -7.56 -3.65 -8.49
CA LEU A 254 -8.19 -4.60 -7.56
C LEU A 254 -8.91 -5.69 -8.37
N PRO A 255 -8.22 -6.76 -8.76
CA PRO A 255 -8.67 -7.66 -9.82
C PRO A 255 -9.82 -8.59 -9.40
N LYS A 256 -10.17 -8.62 -8.11
CA LYS A 256 -11.19 -9.51 -7.55
C LYS A 256 -12.49 -8.81 -7.15
N ILE A 257 -12.60 -7.49 -7.34
CA ILE A 257 -13.84 -6.77 -6.99
C ILE A 257 -14.99 -7.31 -7.83
N THR A 258 -16.03 -7.77 -7.15
CA THR A 258 -17.33 -8.16 -7.70
C THR A 258 -18.41 -7.16 -7.34
N HIS A 259 -18.33 -6.52 -6.16
CA HIS A 259 -19.31 -5.54 -5.69
C HIS A 259 -18.65 -4.21 -5.35
N LEU A 260 -19.13 -3.14 -5.98
CA LEU A 260 -18.62 -1.79 -5.75
C LEU A 260 -19.77 -0.82 -5.45
N TYR A 261 -19.72 -0.21 -4.27
CA TYR A 261 -20.70 0.78 -3.82
C TYR A 261 -20.03 2.16 -3.79
N LEU A 262 -20.59 3.11 -4.54
CA LEU A 262 -20.09 4.46 -4.74
C LEU A 262 -21.20 5.50 -4.55
N ARG A 263 -22.29 5.12 -3.88
CA ARG A 263 -23.46 5.97 -3.68
C ARG A 263 -23.07 7.30 -3.06
N ASN A 264 -23.73 8.39 -3.42
CA ASN A 264 -23.56 9.72 -2.84
C ASN A 264 -22.10 10.21 -2.84
N ASN A 265 -21.42 10.12 -3.98
CA ASN A 265 -20.12 10.73 -4.21
C ASN A 265 -20.25 11.97 -5.12
N LYS A 266 -19.16 12.40 -5.77
CA LYS A 266 -19.10 13.54 -6.70
C LYS A 266 -18.56 13.12 -8.07
N LEU A 267 -18.85 11.89 -8.50
CA LEU A 267 -18.46 11.38 -9.82
C LEU A 267 -19.22 12.13 -10.91
N GLU A 268 -18.49 12.64 -11.90
CA GLU A 268 -19.00 13.49 -12.97
C GLU A 268 -18.26 13.20 -14.28
N GLY A 269 -19.01 13.05 -15.38
CA GLY A 269 -18.47 12.73 -16.70
C GLY A 269 -17.86 11.33 -16.80
N LEU A 270 -17.84 10.78 -18.02
CA LEU A 270 -17.41 9.39 -18.29
C LEU A 270 -15.98 9.07 -17.83
N GLU A 271 -15.09 10.06 -17.84
CA GLU A 271 -13.71 9.88 -17.37
C GLU A 271 -13.62 9.52 -15.88
N SER A 272 -14.59 9.94 -15.06
CA SER A 272 -14.59 9.63 -13.63
C SER A 272 -14.76 8.13 -13.35
N ILE A 273 -15.38 7.39 -14.27
CA ILE A 273 -15.69 5.96 -14.16
C ILE A 273 -15.02 5.07 -15.20
N ARG A 274 -14.10 5.60 -16.01
CA ARG A 274 -13.48 4.89 -17.14
C ARG A 274 -12.89 3.52 -16.81
N ASP A 275 -12.46 3.33 -15.57
CA ASP A 275 -11.83 2.10 -15.11
C ASP A 275 -12.81 0.93 -14.95
N ILE A 276 -14.11 1.18 -14.89
CA ILE A 276 -15.15 0.12 -14.78
C ILE A 276 -15.07 -0.85 -15.96
N LYS A 277 -14.76 -0.34 -17.16
CA LYS A 277 -14.57 -1.16 -18.37
C LYS A 277 -13.38 -2.13 -18.29
N LYS A 278 -12.47 -1.93 -17.33
CA LYS A 278 -11.29 -2.79 -17.09
C LYS A 278 -11.52 -3.77 -15.91
N MET A 279 -12.62 -3.63 -15.18
CA MET A 279 -12.93 -4.43 -14.00
C MET A 279 -13.70 -5.69 -14.40
N ASN A 280 -13.00 -6.66 -14.97
CA ASN A 280 -13.60 -7.83 -15.62
C ASN A 280 -14.41 -8.76 -14.71
N LYS A 281 -14.26 -8.64 -13.39
CA LYS A 281 -15.02 -9.42 -12.40
C LYS A 281 -16.14 -8.63 -11.73
N LEU A 282 -16.30 -7.35 -12.06
CA LEU A 282 -17.34 -6.53 -11.47
C LEU A 282 -18.69 -7.06 -11.92
N GLU A 283 -19.57 -7.30 -10.96
CA GLU A 283 -20.91 -7.85 -11.17
C GLU A 283 -21.97 -6.86 -10.70
N TYR A 284 -21.69 -6.12 -9.62
CA TYR A 284 -22.62 -5.18 -9.00
C TYR A 284 -21.99 -3.80 -8.85
N LEU A 285 -22.72 -2.77 -9.23
CA LEU A 285 -22.29 -1.37 -9.17
C LEU A 285 -23.45 -0.47 -8.72
N ASP A 286 -23.29 0.18 -7.57
CA ASP A 286 -24.20 1.23 -7.11
C ASP A 286 -23.52 2.60 -7.20
N ILE A 287 -24.05 3.49 -8.03
CA ILE A 287 -23.53 4.85 -8.23
C ILE A 287 -24.60 5.93 -8.00
N ARG A 288 -25.71 5.57 -7.34
CA ARG A 288 -26.80 6.52 -7.03
C ARG A 288 -26.28 7.79 -6.36
N GLY A 289 -26.89 8.94 -6.65
CA GLY A 289 -26.53 10.19 -5.99
C GLY A 289 -25.18 10.78 -6.40
N ASN A 290 -24.64 10.37 -7.56
CA ASN A 290 -23.52 11.04 -8.23
C ASN A 290 -24.04 11.90 -9.40
N ASN A 291 -23.24 12.88 -9.84
CA ASN A 291 -23.60 13.76 -10.96
C ASN A 291 -23.67 13.00 -12.30
N ILE A 292 -22.87 11.94 -12.46
CA ILE A 292 -22.81 11.12 -13.68
C ILE A 292 -24.08 10.30 -13.96
N VAL A 293 -24.99 10.14 -12.99
CA VAL A 293 -26.13 9.22 -13.10
C VAL A 293 -27.03 9.53 -14.30
N ASP A 294 -27.13 10.80 -14.72
CA ASP A 294 -27.94 11.21 -15.86
C ASP A 294 -27.19 11.10 -17.21
N ASP A 295 -25.86 10.92 -17.17
CA ASP A 295 -25.00 10.82 -18.36
C ASP A 295 -24.84 9.37 -18.86
N ILE A 296 -25.21 8.38 -18.05
CA ILE A 296 -25.05 6.96 -18.37
C ILE A 296 -26.33 6.17 -18.16
N ASN A 297 -26.43 5.03 -18.82
CA ASN A 297 -27.56 4.13 -18.72
C ASN A 297 -27.10 2.66 -18.70
N LYS A 298 -28.04 1.74 -18.50
CA LYS A 298 -27.76 0.29 -18.40
C LYS A 298 -27.07 -0.28 -19.65
N LYS A 299 -27.27 0.29 -20.84
CA LYS A 299 -26.66 -0.20 -22.09
C LYS A 299 -25.15 0.06 -22.15
N ASP A 300 -24.65 1.04 -21.41
CA ASP A 300 -23.21 1.32 -21.32
C ASP A 300 -22.45 0.20 -20.58
N PHE A 301 -23.16 -0.55 -19.73
CA PHE A 301 -22.65 -1.63 -18.90
C PHE A 301 -23.62 -2.83 -18.88
N PRO A 302 -23.81 -3.53 -20.02
CA PRO A 302 -24.88 -4.51 -20.16
C PRO A 302 -24.76 -5.68 -19.17
N ASN A 303 -23.54 -6.05 -18.80
CA ASN A 303 -23.23 -7.19 -17.94
C ASN A 303 -23.20 -6.86 -16.43
N LEU A 304 -23.36 -5.59 -16.04
CA LEU A 304 -23.31 -5.18 -14.63
C LEU A 304 -24.70 -5.02 -14.04
N ASN A 305 -24.97 -5.55 -12.86
CA ASN A 305 -26.10 -5.13 -12.05
C ASN A 305 -25.89 -3.67 -11.59
N LEU A 306 -26.36 -2.72 -12.40
CA LEU A 306 -26.11 -1.30 -12.29
C LEU A 306 -27.31 -0.59 -11.65
N ILE A 307 -27.06 0.10 -10.53
CA ILE A 307 -28.04 0.92 -9.84
C ILE A 307 -27.72 2.41 -10.07
N LEU A 308 -28.61 3.09 -10.80
CA LEU A 308 -28.47 4.50 -11.19
C LEU A 308 -29.34 5.45 -10.37
N LYS A 309 -30.59 5.07 -10.11
CA LYS A 309 -31.57 5.88 -9.37
C LYS A 309 -32.19 5.05 -8.26
N ASN A 310 -32.68 5.71 -7.21
CA ASN A 310 -33.53 5.02 -6.24
C ASN A 310 -34.81 4.60 -6.95
N TYR A 311 -34.95 3.32 -7.30
CA TYR A 311 -36.28 2.75 -7.50
C TYR A 311 -36.89 2.59 -6.10
N LEU A 312 -37.43 3.68 -5.56
CA LEU A 312 -38.50 3.55 -4.58
C LEU A 312 -39.74 3.18 -5.38
N VAL A 313 -39.91 1.90 -5.70
CA VAL A 313 -41.24 1.39 -5.99
C VAL A 313 -41.88 1.15 -4.62
N PHE A 314 -42.41 2.22 -4.02
CA PHE A 314 -43.54 2.04 -3.11
C PHE A 314 -44.71 1.70 -4.02
N MET A 315 -45.01 0.40 -4.10
CA MET A 315 -46.26 -0.08 -4.69
C MET A 315 -47.38 0.06 -3.67
#